data_AF-A0A813FVL5-F1
#
_entry.id   AF-A0A813FVL5-F1
#
_cell.length_a   1.000
_cell.length_b   1.000
_cell.length_c   1.000
_cell.angle_alpha   90.00
_cell.angle_beta   90.00
_cell.angle_gamma   90.00
#
_symmetry.space_group_name_H-M   'P 1'
#
loop_
_entity.id
_entity.type
_entity.pdbx_description
1 polymer ?
#
loop_
_entity_poly.entity_id
_entity_poly.type
_entity_poly.pdbx_seq_one_letter_code
_entity_poly.pdbx_strand_id
1 'polypeptide(L)'
;MKPPFIDWWYRFTPGTLKYNAPFMPFLPHLRNLLDVLVEGPLTYGLALRCLCAPTLTAELIQPLALCGIYELFFDYGQHLSSYGTQNLHCLICMCFSEAEGQVVGMQLFLVWFYVCSGWCKIGPWFKYLNISNLMTAKFMVGRAWSSTFRRLAFHDAEASVPDFRLTRAAALFSVACALGEVAGPLLCLSNSKPVVWLGIFFICCVHLYIVATLVIDVFSWNVADAIWCTVLFGVLRTGLDWGAISSMSPWLAGWLLLHVAYVIYGHFVPDQVTYVLAHRHAAGNFCQGVLLIRKTAAWKLGKPKAHSSNVPTAAESWAEEWFGFYSLFAYLWSWNLPSKMLLPIVEDLLSTDNLEEIMLLNSVPFFEGIMGHLRFDGLSSLKLVSLLGQVCDFEEGECRLAWVGAFPSFPAQLFGTPTASWKVVDSKVGVLKEGTFDTKSLEDPEYRRPSDCHCLRGLLRERRCEDSYRPPLLLTSAFQAGAIKTGWINDTPKFRR
;
A
#
# COMPACT_ATOMS: atom_id res chain seq x y z
N MET A 1 4.39 3.07 -25.54
CA MET A 1 3.40 2.74 -24.48
C MET A 1 2.45 3.91 -24.34
N LYS A 2 1.14 3.68 -24.52
CA LYS A 2 0.14 4.66 -24.05
C LYS A 2 0.21 4.66 -22.51
N PRO A 3 0.23 5.81 -21.82
CA PRO A 3 0.31 5.82 -20.36
C PRO A 3 -0.82 4.96 -19.77
N PRO A 4 -0.57 4.15 -18.72
CA PRO A 4 -1.56 3.22 -18.16
C PRO A 4 -2.72 3.90 -17.39
N PHE A 5 -2.80 5.23 -17.39
CA PHE A 5 -3.69 6.02 -16.52
C PHE A 5 -4.66 6.93 -17.29
N ILE A 6 -5.10 6.54 -18.50
CA ILE A 6 -5.82 7.46 -19.40
C ILE A 6 -7.33 7.56 -19.06
N ASP A 7 -7.94 6.60 -18.37
CA ASP A 7 -9.41 6.58 -18.24
C ASP A 7 -9.94 6.78 -16.81
N TRP A 8 -9.78 8.00 -16.30
CA TRP A 8 -10.28 8.40 -14.97
C TRP A 8 -11.82 8.29 -14.89
N TRP A 9 -12.50 8.25 -16.04
CA TRP A 9 -13.95 8.19 -16.18
C TRP A 9 -14.55 6.81 -15.82
N TYR A 10 -13.74 5.76 -15.75
CA TYR A 10 -14.21 4.42 -15.39
C TYR A 10 -14.80 4.35 -13.96
N ARG A 11 -14.37 5.24 -13.04
CA ARG A 11 -14.98 5.40 -11.70
C ARG A 11 -16.46 5.79 -11.77
N PHE A 12 -16.88 6.35 -12.91
CA PHE A 12 -18.27 6.71 -13.19
C PHE A 12 -19.02 5.62 -13.96
N THR A 13 -18.52 4.38 -13.96
CA THR A 13 -19.15 3.25 -14.64
C THR A 13 -19.73 2.25 -13.63
N PRO A 14 -21.03 1.98 -13.67
CA PRO A 14 -21.64 0.91 -12.87
C PRO A 14 -21.20 -0.50 -13.30
N GLY A 15 -21.11 -1.39 -12.31
CA GLY A 15 -20.70 -2.79 -12.47
C GLY A 15 -19.19 -3.00 -12.52
N THR A 16 -18.42 -1.99 -12.13
CA THR A 16 -16.97 -2.02 -12.03
C THR A 16 -16.53 -2.51 -10.66
N LEU A 17 -15.37 -3.16 -10.54
CA LEU A 17 -14.90 -3.67 -9.25
C LEU A 17 -14.50 -2.52 -8.32
N LYS A 18 -14.95 -2.58 -7.06
CA LYS A 18 -14.56 -1.67 -5.98
C LYS A 18 -14.07 -2.42 -4.75
N TYR A 19 -13.15 -1.77 -4.04
CA TYR A 19 -12.57 -2.33 -2.82
C TYR A 19 -13.34 -1.74 -1.65
N ASN A 20 -14.08 -2.57 -0.92
CA ASN A 20 -14.83 -2.12 0.25
C ASN A 20 -13.89 -1.95 1.44
N ALA A 21 -14.33 -1.15 2.41
CA ALA A 21 -13.57 -0.95 3.63
C ALA A 21 -13.21 -2.30 4.28
N PRO A 22 -11.97 -2.50 4.76
CA PRO A 22 -11.55 -3.79 5.31
C PRO A 22 -12.46 -4.33 6.42
N PHE A 23 -13.10 -3.45 7.17
CA PHE A 23 -14.01 -3.72 8.28
C PHE A 23 -15.49 -3.82 7.87
N MET A 24 -15.81 -3.69 6.58
CA MET A 24 -17.16 -3.91 6.01
C MET A 24 -17.15 -4.91 4.85
N PRO A 25 -16.72 -6.17 5.07
CA PRO A 25 -16.58 -7.16 4.00
C PRO A 25 -17.91 -7.61 3.39
N PHE A 26 -19.05 -7.31 4.02
CA PHE A 26 -20.39 -7.71 3.59
C PHE A 26 -20.99 -6.82 2.50
N LEU A 27 -20.34 -5.70 2.16
CA LEU A 27 -20.83 -4.79 1.13
C LEU A 27 -20.61 -5.35 -0.29
N PRO A 28 -21.44 -4.98 -1.28
CA PRO A 28 -21.23 -5.39 -2.67
C PRO A 28 -19.90 -4.88 -3.22
N HIS A 29 -19.20 -5.73 -3.98
CA HIS A 29 -17.90 -5.41 -4.58
C HIS A 29 -17.97 -4.77 -5.97
N LEU A 30 -19.17 -4.45 -6.43
CA LEU A 30 -19.42 -3.79 -7.70
C LEU A 30 -19.95 -2.38 -7.45
N ARG A 31 -19.44 -1.40 -8.20
CA ARG A 31 -19.95 -0.02 -8.17
C ARG A 31 -21.38 0.01 -8.67
N ASN A 32 -22.24 0.68 -7.93
CA ASN A 32 -23.62 0.97 -8.31
C ASN A 32 -23.75 2.44 -8.79
N LEU A 33 -24.96 2.89 -9.12
CA LEU A 33 -25.21 4.26 -9.57
C LEU A 33 -24.97 5.31 -8.48
N LEU A 34 -25.16 4.96 -7.21
CA LEU A 34 -24.91 5.87 -6.09
C LEU A 34 -23.40 6.11 -5.92
N ASP A 35 -22.59 5.06 -6.02
CA ASP A 35 -21.12 5.19 -6.01
C ASP A 35 -20.66 6.17 -7.10
N VAL A 36 -21.13 5.97 -8.33
CA VAL A 36 -20.84 6.85 -9.48
C VAL A 36 -21.28 8.30 -9.24
N LEU A 37 -22.47 8.49 -8.67
CA LEU A 37 -23.01 9.82 -8.38
C LEU A 37 -22.18 10.55 -7.32
N VAL A 38 -21.84 9.86 -6.23
CA VAL A 38 -21.09 10.42 -5.09
C VAL A 38 -19.66 10.73 -5.51
N GLU A 39 -18.93 9.73 -6.02
CA GLU A 39 -17.51 9.83 -6.38
C GLU A 39 -17.25 10.79 -7.55
N GLY A 40 -18.28 11.05 -8.36
CA GLY A 40 -18.21 11.89 -9.54
C GLY A 40 -18.96 13.19 -9.39
N PRO A 41 -20.12 13.35 -10.05
CA PRO A 41 -20.80 14.63 -10.17
C PRO A 41 -20.96 15.38 -8.83
N LEU A 42 -21.26 14.68 -7.73
CA LEU A 42 -21.38 15.31 -6.42
C LEU A 42 -20.05 15.80 -5.88
N THR A 43 -19.04 14.94 -5.73
CA THR A 43 -17.72 15.36 -5.21
C THR A 43 -17.13 16.52 -6.03
N TYR A 44 -17.11 16.42 -7.36
CA TYR A 44 -16.55 17.47 -8.21
C TYR A 44 -17.40 18.74 -8.25
N GLY A 45 -18.73 18.62 -8.30
CA GLY A 45 -19.64 19.76 -8.29
C GLY A 45 -19.59 20.53 -6.96
N LEU A 46 -19.52 19.81 -5.84
CA LEU A 46 -19.37 20.39 -4.51
C LEU A 46 -17.98 21.03 -4.33
N ALA A 47 -16.91 20.38 -4.78
CA ALA A 47 -15.58 20.97 -4.77
C ALA A 47 -15.50 22.25 -5.59
N LEU A 48 -16.08 22.27 -6.80
CA LEU A 48 -16.16 23.47 -7.63
C LEU A 48 -16.97 24.58 -6.94
N ARG A 49 -18.10 24.24 -6.34
CA ARG A 49 -18.91 25.18 -5.55
C ARG A 49 -18.08 25.80 -4.42
N CYS A 50 -17.30 25.01 -3.70
CA CYS A 50 -16.40 25.51 -2.66
C CYS A 50 -15.33 26.45 -3.24
N LEU A 51 -14.68 26.08 -4.35
CA LEU A 51 -13.66 26.91 -4.99
C LEU A 51 -14.19 28.24 -5.54
N CYS A 52 -15.45 28.27 -5.99
CA CYS A 52 -16.10 29.48 -6.48
C CYS A 52 -16.77 30.32 -5.38
N ALA A 53 -16.88 29.82 -4.16
CA ALA A 53 -17.49 30.55 -3.07
C ALA A 53 -16.56 31.70 -2.62
N PRO A 54 -17.08 32.93 -2.44
CA PRO A 54 -16.27 34.06 -1.96
C PRO A 54 -15.81 33.88 -0.52
N THR A 55 -16.52 33.05 0.25
CA THR A 55 -16.17 32.68 1.63
C THR A 55 -16.58 31.23 1.83
N LEU A 56 -15.64 30.44 2.37
CA LEU A 56 -15.89 29.05 2.73
C LEU A 56 -16.51 28.99 4.12
N THR A 57 -17.71 28.43 4.23
CA THR A 57 -18.38 28.17 5.50
C THR A 57 -18.45 26.67 5.77
N ALA A 58 -18.65 26.28 7.04
CA ALA A 58 -18.80 24.88 7.43
C ALA A 58 -19.92 24.17 6.64
N GLU A 59 -21.06 24.84 6.43
CA GLU A 59 -22.20 24.26 5.71
C GLU A 59 -21.89 23.97 4.24
N LEU A 60 -20.97 24.72 3.62
CA LEU A 60 -20.52 24.45 2.26
C LEU A 60 -19.61 23.22 2.19
N ILE A 61 -18.82 22.98 3.24
CA ILE A 61 -17.85 21.87 3.29
C ILE A 61 -18.51 20.55 3.69
N GLN A 62 -19.51 20.58 4.57
CA GLN A 62 -20.17 19.38 5.10
C GLN A 62 -20.60 18.36 4.03
N PRO A 63 -21.27 18.75 2.92
CA PRO A 63 -21.62 17.80 1.87
C PRO A 63 -20.39 17.11 1.25
N LEU A 64 -19.28 17.82 1.08
CA LEU A 64 -18.05 17.27 0.53
C LEU A 64 -17.37 16.32 1.52
N ALA A 65 -17.40 16.64 2.82
CA ALA A 65 -16.94 15.74 3.86
C ALA A 65 -17.78 14.46 3.93
N LEU A 66 -19.10 14.56 3.74
CA LEU A 66 -19.99 13.41 3.65
C LEU A 66 -19.70 12.51 2.45
N CYS A 67 -19.33 13.09 1.29
CA CYS A 67 -18.83 12.31 0.15
C CYS A 67 -17.56 11.54 0.52
N GLY A 68 -16.60 12.19 1.20
CA GLY A 68 -15.38 11.51 1.64
C GLY A 68 -15.60 10.41 2.70
N ILE A 69 -16.58 10.60 3.60
CA ILE A 69 -17.06 9.56 4.52
C ILE A 69 -17.68 8.40 3.73
N TYR A 70 -18.52 8.70 2.74
CA TYR A 70 -19.13 7.69 1.89
C TYR A 70 -18.05 6.85 1.19
N GLU A 71 -17.06 7.49 0.57
CA GLU A 71 -15.92 6.80 -0.04
C GLU A 71 -15.22 5.90 0.98
N LEU A 72 -14.90 6.40 2.18
CA LEU A 72 -14.23 5.61 3.23
C LEU A 72 -14.97 4.30 3.55
N PHE A 73 -16.30 4.31 3.58
CA PHE A 73 -17.10 3.15 3.97
C PHE A 73 -17.50 2.26 2.79
N PHE A 74 -17.85 2.84 1.64
CA PHE A 74 -18.52 2.16 0.54
C PHE A 74 -17.66 1.98 -0.72
N ASP A 75 -16.60 2.76 -0.91
CA ASP A 75 -15.57 2.52 -1.94
C ASP A 75 -14.20 2.98 -1.41
N TYR A 76 -13.63 2.12 -0.58
CA TYR A 76 -12.36 2.35 0.06
C TYR A 76 -11.21 2.48 -0.95
N GLY A 77 -11.28 1.78 -2.08
CA GLY A 77 -10.32 1.94 -3.18
C GLY A 77 -10.33 3.37 -3.72
N GLN A 78 -11.52 3.94 -3.92
CA GLN A 78 -11.68 5.33 -4.32
C GLN A 78 -11.20 6.29 -3.22
N HIS A 79 -11.54 6.05 -1.96
CA HIS A 79 -11.05 6.85 -0.82
C HIS A 79 -9.52 6.94 -0.79
N LEU A 80 -8.83 5.81 -1.01
CA LEU A 80 -7.37 5.80 -1.11
C LEU A 80 -6.88 6.61 -2.31
N SER A 81 -7.57 6.48 -3.45
CA SER A 81 -7.17 7.18 -4.67
C SER A 81 -7.44 8.67 -4.65
N SER A 82 -8.46 9.15 -3.93
CA SER A 82 -8.82 10.57 -3.80
C SER A 82 -7.99 11.30 -2.74
N TYR A 83 -6.96 10.64 -2.19
CA TYR A 83 -6.20 11.10 -1.03
C TYR A 83 -7.12 11.34 0.18
N GLY A 84 -8.19 10.58 0.29
CA GLY A 84 -9.12 10.64 1.41
C GLY A 84 -8.41 10.48 2.76
N THR A 85 -7.29 9.74 2.81
CA THR A 85 -6.46 9.58 4.00
C THR A 85 -5.87 10.88 4.55
N GLN A 86 -5.87 11.95 3.75
CA GLN A 86 -5.44 13.30 4.14
C GLN A 86 -6.61 14.28 4.03
N ASN A 87 -7.25 14.31 2.86
CA ASN A 87 -8.29 15.27 2.53
C ASN A 87 -9.51 15.13 3.44
N LEU A 88 -9.93 13.89 3.79
CA LEU A 88 -11.09 13.70 4.64
C LEU A 88 -10.90 14.35 6.00
N HIS A 89 -9.74 14.18 6.64
CA HIS A 89 -9.50 14.74 7.96
C HIS A 89 -9.50 16.27 7.92
N CYS A 90 -8.88 16.87 6.91
CA CYS A 90 -8.94 18.32 6.71
C CYS A 90 -10.38 18.81 6.45
N LEU A 91 -11.15 18.12 5.60
CA LEU A 91 -12.55 18.47 5.34
C LEU A 91 -13.41 18.37 6.61
N ILE A 92 -13.20 17.35 7.45
CA ILE A 92 -13.89 17.21 8.74
C ILE A 92 -13.53 18.37 9.67
N CYS A 93 -12.25 18.74 9.78
CA CYS A 93 -11.87 19.93 10.55
C CYS A 93 -12.55 21.20 10.03
N MET A 94 -12.65 21.35 8.70
CA MET A 94 -13.33 22.47 8.04
C MET A 94 -14.87 22.46 8.17
N CYS A 95 -15.48 21.40 8.72
CA CYS A 95 -16.90 21.36 9.05
C CYS A 95 -17.23 22.07 10.38
N PHE A 96 -16.22 22.56 11.10
CA PHE A 96 -16.36 23.32 12.34
C PHE A 96 -15.93 24.77 12.10
N SER A 97 -16.39 25.69 12.95
CA SER A 97 -15.88 27.06 12.94
C SER A 97 -14.48 27.17 13.56
N GLU A 98 -13.80 28.29 13.34
CA GLU A 98 -12.52 28.59 14.00
C GLU A 98 -12.63 28.55 15.52
N ALA A 99 -13.72 29.09 16.09
CA ALA A 99 -13.98 29.08 17.53
C ALA A 99 -14.15 27.66 18.10
N GLU A 100 -14.66 26.74 17.27
CA GLU A 100 -14.85 25.32 17.60
C GLU A 100 -13.62 24.45 17.28
N GLY A 101 -12.50 25.07 16.92
CA GLY A 101 -11.21 24.40 16.79
C GLY A 101 -10.86 23.93 15.38
N GLN A 102 -11.47 24.48 14.32
CA GLN A 102 -11.14 24.17 12.92
C GLN A 102 -9.63 24.19 12.63
N VAL A 103 -8.98 25.33 12.89
CA VAL A 103 -7.57 25.55 12.55
C VAL A 103 -6.66 24.65 13.38
N VAL A 104 -6.87 24.61 14.70
CA VAL A 104 -6.07 23.76 15.59
C VAL A 104 -6.28 22.27 15.30
N GLY A 105 -7.48 21.85 14.88
CA GLY A 105 -7.75 20.49 14.45
C GLY A 105 -6.93 20.11 13.20
N MET A 106 -6.87 21.00 12.20
CA MET A 106 -6.01 20.80 11.02
C MET A 106 -4.52 20.77 11.39
N GLN A 107 -4.08 21.65 12.30
CA GLN A 107 -2.70 21.66 12.80
C GLN A 107 -2.34 20.35 13.51
N LEU A 108 -3.19 19.87 14.42
CA LEU A 108 -2.98 18.61 15.15
C LEU A 108 -2.96 17.41 14.20
N PHE A 109 -3.90 17.36 13.25
CA PHE A 109 -3.90 16.34 12.21
C PHE A 109 -2.58 16.35 11.42
N LEU A 110 -2.14 17.51 10.94
CA LEU A 110 -0.94 17.61 10.11
C LEU A 110 0.34 17.25 10.89
N VAL A 111 0.44 17.66 12.15
CA VAL A 111 1.55 17.25 13.03
C VAL A 111 1.56 15.74 13.19
N TRP A 112 0.41 15.15 13.55
CA TRP A 112 0.29 13.70 13.72
C TRP A 112 0.64 12.94 12.44
N PHE A 113 0.12 13.42 11.30
CA PHE A 113 0.42 12.90 9.97
C PHE A 113 1.92 12.78 9.71
N TYR A 114 2.66 13.88 9.84
CA TYR A 114 4.10 13.89 9.54
C TYR A 114 4.94 13.18 10.59
N VAL A 115 4.56 13.28 11.86
CA VAL A 115 5.25 12.55 12.92
C VAL A 115 5.14 11.04 12.68
N CYS A 116 3.96 10.52 12.35
CA CYS A 116 3.78 9.11 12.00
C CYS A 116 4.50 8.71 10.71
N SER A 117 4.45 9.56 9.68
CA SER A 117 5.16 9.36 8.41
C SER A 117 6.68 9.33 8.59
N GLY A 118 7.24 10.14 9.47
CA GLY A 118 8.65 10.08 9.82
C GLY A 118 8.98 8.88 10.70
N TRP A 119 8.16 8.56 11.70
CA TRP A 119 8.38 7.41 12.59
C TRP A 119 8.33 6.08 11.86
N CYS A 120 7.41 5.91 10.90
CA CYS A 120 7.33 4.66 10.17
C CYS A 120 8.60 4.37 9.36
N LYS A 121 9.40 5.40 9.03
CA LYS A 121 10.69 5.31 8.34
C LYS A 121 11.86 4.97 9.27
N ILE A 122 11.68 5.09 10.59
CA ILE A 122 12.70 4.69 11.56
C ILE A 122 12.69 3.17 11.68
N GLY A 123 13.70 2.52 11.09
CA GLY A 123 13.83 1.08 11.10
C GLY A 123 14.81 0.56 10.03
N PRO A 124 14.95 -0.76 9.90
CA PRO A 124 15.87 -1.37 8.94
C PRO A 124 15.42 -1.23 7.47
N TRP A 125 14.20 -0.78 7.20
CA TRP A 125 13.61 -0.78 5.86
C TRP A 125 13.80 0.50 5.04
N PHE A 126 13.82 1.69 5.66
CA PHE A 126 13.74 2.94 4.90
C PHE A 126 14.98 3.21 4.05
N LYS A 127 16.12 2.68 4.47
CA LYS A 127 17.35 2.69 3.66
C LYS A 127 17.17 2.07 2.28
N TYR A 128 16.33 1.05 2.14
CA TYR A 128 16.05 0.42 0.85
C TYR A 128 15.32 1.41 -0.07
N LEU A 129 14.18 1.94 0.39
CA LEU A 129 13.39 2.86 -0.40
C LEU A 129 14.15 4.14 -0.72
N ASN A 130 14.76 4.75 0.29
CA ASN A 130 15.41 6.04 0.17
C ASN A 130 16.59 5.99 -0.82
N ILE A 131 17.46 4.99 -0.69
CA ILE A 131 18.61 4.83 -1.58
C ILE A 131 18.17 4.44 -2.98
N SER A 132 17.19 3.53 -3.13
CA SER A 132 16.69 3.15 -4.45
C SER A 132 16.04 4.31 -5.19
N ASN A 133 15.23 5.13 -4.50
CA ASN A 133 14.66 6.34 -5.08
C ASN A 133 15.74 7.33 -5.53
N LEU A 134 16.73 7.60 -4.67
CA LEU A 134 17.87 8.45 -5.01
C LEU A 134 18.63 7.92 -6.23
N MET A 135 18.93 6.63 -6.27
CA MET A 135 19.62 6.02 -7.40
C MET A 135 18.89 6.19 -8.73
N THR A 136 17.56 6.22 -8.68
CA THR A 136 16.71 6.44 -9.87
C THR A 136 16.32 7.90 -10.11
N ALA A 137 16.71 8.83 -9.24
CA ALA A 137 16.36 10.22 -9.37
C ALA A 137 16.96 10.81 -10.66
N LYS A 138 16.22 11.70 -11.33
CA LYS A 138 16.65 12.31 -12.62
C LYS A 138 17.99 13.05 -12.52
N PHE A 139 18.30 13.59 -11.34
CA PHE A 139 19.57 14.28 -11.09
C PHE A 139 20.71 13.33 -10.70
N MET A 140 20.46 12.04 -10.53
CA MET A 140 21.48 11.02 -10.22
C MET A 140 21.82 10.18 -11.46
N VAL A 141 20.82 9.79 -12.25
CA VAL A 141 21.02 8.92 -13.42
C VAL A 141 21.94 9.59 -14.45
N GLY A 142 22.99 8.87 -14.86
CA GLY A 142 23.95 9.31 -15.89
C GLY A 142 24.93 10.40 -15.46
N ARG A 143 25.01 10.73 -14.16
CA ARG A 143 25.90 11.78 -13.64
C ARG A 143 27.17 11.21 -13.03
N ALA A 144 28.28 11.95 -13.12
CA ALA A 144 29.58 11.51 -12.60
C ALA A 144 29.56 11.21 -11.09
N TRP A 145 28.80 11.99 -10.31
CA TRP A 145 28.67 11.79 -8.86
C TRP A 145 27.85 10.56 -8.48
N SER A 146 27.10 9.95 -9.41
CA SER A 146 26.31 8.74 -9.13
C SER A 146 27.18 7.56 -8.71
N SER A 147 28.39 7.44 -9.28
CA SER A 147 29.35 6.38 -8.91
C SER A 147 29.89 6.59 -7.48
N THR A 148 30.19 7.84 -7.11
CA THR A 148 30.57 8.17 -5.72
C THR A 148 29.45 7.86 -4.74
N PHE A 149 28.21 8.22 -5.08
CA PHE A 149 27.06 7.88 -4.25
C PHE A 149 26.86 6.37 -4.13
N ARG A 150 26.99 5.60 -5.23
CA ARG A 150 26.93 4.12 -5.18
C ARG A 150 27.97 3.52 -4.24
N ARG A 151 29.23 3.99 -4.29
CA ARG A 151 30.30 3.53 -3.39
C ARG A 151 30.05 3.89 -1.92
N LEU A 152 29.33 4.98 -1.65
CA LEU A 152 28.93 5.33 -0.29
C LEU A 152 27.72 4.51 0.18
N ALA A 153 26.78 4.23 -0.72
CA ALA A 153 25.50 3.64 -0.36
C ALA A 153 25.51 2.10 -0.34
N PHE A 154 26.30 1.46 -1.20
CA PHE A 154 26.42 0.02 -1.35
C PHE A 154 27.83 -0.46 -0.97
N HIS A 155 27.94 -1.70 -0.48
CA HIS A 155 29.22 -2.28 -0.08
C HIS A 155 30.20 -2.41 -1.25
N ASP A 156 29.78 -2.99 -2.38
CA ASP A 156 30.63 -3.12 -3.57
C ASP A 156 29.80 -3.36 -4.84
N ALA A 157 29.00 -2.37 -5.23
CA ALA A 157 28.08 -2.50 -6.38
C ALA A 157 28.78 -2.50 -7.75
N GLU A 158 30.07 -2.14 -7.82
CA GLU A 158 30.84 -2.01 -9.07
C GLU A 158 31.85 -3.16 -9.27
N ALA A 159 31.94 -4.13 -8.34
CA ALA A 159 32.77 -5.32 -8.48
C ALA A 159 32.28 -6.32 -9.54
N SER A 160 33.16 -7.25 -9.93
CA SER A 160 32.82 -8.36 -10.84
C SER A 160 31.73 -9.28 -10.29
N VAL A 161 31.66 -9.42 -8.97
CA VAL A 161 30.55 -10.04 -8.23
C VAL A 161 29.95 -8.95 -7.33
N PRO A 162 28.92 -8.22 -7.81
CA PRO A 162 28.38 -7.07 -7.08
C PRO A 162 27.80 -7.43 -5.71
N ASP A 163 28.01 -6.56 -4.73
CA ASP A 163 27.39 -6.59 -3.41
C ASP A 163 26.47 -5.38 -3.23
N PHE A 164 25.16 -5.63 -3.33
CA PHE A 164 24.11 -4.61 -3.21
C PHE A 164 23.61 -4.44 -1.78
N ARG A 165 24.29 -5.00 -0.77
CA ARG A 165 23.98 -4.68 0.62
C ARG A 165 24.24 -3.21 0.88
N LEU A 166 23.33 -2.58 1.61
CA LEU A 166 23.42 -1.17 1.96
C LEU A 166 24.41 -0.96 3.11
N THR A 167 25.25 0.05 2.98
CA THR A 167 26.24 0.39 3.99
C THR A 167 25.61 1.02 5.24
N ARG A 168 26.40 1.15 6.31
CA ARG A 168 26.02 1.95 7.48
C ARG A 168 25.79 3.43 7.14
N ALA A 169 26.50 3.98 6.15
CA ALA A 169 26.32 5.36 5.73
C ALA A 169 24.92 5.57 5.11
N ALA A 170 24.47 4.65 4.25
CA ALA A 170 23.11 4.64 3.72
C ALA A 170 22.04 4.56 4.83
N ALA A 171 22.27 3.70 5.82
CA ALA A 171 21.36 3.56 6.97
C ALA A 171 21.29 4.86 7.79
N LEU A 172 22.43 5.43 8.17
CA LEU A 172 22.49 6.68 8.94
C LEU A 172 21.87 7.86 8.19
N PHE A 173 22.16 7.99 6.89
CA PHE A 173 21.56 9.02 6.05
C PHE A 173 20.03 8.89 6.01
N SER A 174 19.51 7.67 5.85
CA SER A 174 18.06 7.43 5.81
C SER A 174 17.39 7.70 7.16
N VAL A 175 18.03 7.35 8.28
CA VAL A 175 17.54 7.73 9.62
C VAL A 175 17.53 9.24 9.79
N ALA A 176 18.57 9.96 9.34
CA ALA A 176 18.61 11.42 9.40
C ALA A 176 17.46 12.07 8.60
N CYS A 177 17.16 11.55 7.39
CA CYS A 177 16.01 11.98 6.61
C CYS A 177 14.69 11.74 7.35
N ALA A 178 14.50 10.55 7.93
CA ALA A 178 13.31 10.22 8.73
C ALA A 178 13.16 11.15 9.94
N LEU A 179 14.25 11.43 10.66
CA LEU A 179 14.25 12.34 11.80
C LEU A 179 13.94 13.78 11.38
N GLY A 180 14.37 14.22 10.19
CA GLY A 180 14.00 15.53 9.64
C GLY A 180 12.49 15.66 9.44
N GLU A 181 11.84 14.61 8.94
CA GLU A 181 10.39 14.55 8.75
C GLU A 181 9.61 14.54 10.08
N VAL A 182 10.18 13.95 11.14
CA VAL A 182 9.61 14.01 12.50
C VAL A 182 9.87 15.37 13.16
N ALA A 183 11.06 15.95 12.99
CA ALA A 183 11.47 17.16 13.68
C ALA A 183 10.69 18.39 13.20
N GLY A 184 10.50 18.53 11.88
CA GLY A 184 9.74 19.63 11.28
C GLY A 184 8.39 19.93 11.96
N PRO A 185 7.44 18.98 12.01
CA PRO A 185 6.13 19.20 12.64
C PRO A 185 6.23 19.39 14.16
N LEU A 186 7.17 18.74 14.84
CA LEU A 186 7.35 18.92 16.29
C LEU A 186 7.86 20.32 16.64
N LEU A 187 8.72 20.91 15.80
CA LEU A 187 9.16 22.30 15.98
C LEU A 187 7.99 23.29 15.81
N CYS A 188 7.02 22.96 14.94
CA CYS A 188 5.80 23.74 14.76
C CYS A 188 4.84 23.70 15.97
N LEU A 189 5.07 22.83 16.97
CA LEU A 189 4.35 22.85 18.24
C LEU A 189 4.77 24.02 19.15
N SER A 190 5.89 24.68 18.87
CA SER A 190 6.33 25.86 19.60
C SER A 190 5.49 27.10 19.24
N ASN A 191 5.41 28.08 20.14
CA ASN A 191 4.93 29.44 19.81
C ASN A 191 6.07 30.41 19.49
N SER A 192 7.32 29.94 19.47
CA SER A 192 8.49 30.75 19.14
C SER A 192 8.65 30.87 17.63
N LYS A 193 8.47 32.09 17.11
CA LYS A 193 8.53 32.37 15.65
C LYS A 193 9.78 31.77 14.97
N PRO A 194 11.02 31.95 15.47
CA PRO A 194 12.20 31.33 14.85
C PRO A 194 12.14 29.79 14.82
N VAL A 195 11.63 29.16 15.88
CA VAL A 195 11.54 27.70 16.00
C VAL A 195 10.50 27.15 15.01
N VAL A 196 9.35 27.82 14.90
CA VAL A 196 8.29 27.46 13.96
C VAL A 196 8.77 27.59 12.50
N TRP A 197 9.44 28.69 12.15
CA TRP A 197 9.98 28.86 10.80
C TRP A 197 11.07 27.84 10.47
N LEU A 198 11.88 27.43 11.46
CA LEU A 198 12.80 26.32 11.30
C LEU A 198 12.04 25.01 11.03
N GLY A 199 10.93 24.74 11.74
CA GLY A 199 10.05 23.60 11.49
C GLY A 199 9.47 23.58 10.08
N ILE A 200 8.92 24.71 9.62
CA ILE A 200 8.41 24.90 8.26
C ILE A 200 9.52 24.68 7.23
N PHE A 201 10.72 25.23 7.47
CA PHE A 201 11.88 25.02 6.60
C PHE A 201 12.22 23.53 6.45
N PHE A 202 12.26 22.77 7.55
CA PHE A 202 12.50 21.33 7.49
C PHE A 202 11.44 20.59 6.67
N ILE A 203 10.15 20.87 6.91
CA ILE A 203 9.05 20.28 6.12
C ILE A 203 9.20 20.59 4.62
N CYS A 204 9.42 21.86 4.27
CA CYS A 204 9.61 22.28 2.88
C CYS A 204 10.83 21.59 2.23
N CYS A 205 11.95 21.46 2.94
CA CYS A 205 13.12 20.75 2.45
C CYS A 205 12.85 19.25 2.21
N VAL A 206 12.13 18.59 3.11
CA VAL A 206 11.75 17.17 2.96
C VAL A 206 10.85 16.99 1.74
N HIS A 207 9.81 17.83 1.56
CA HIS A 207 8.95 17.72 0.38
C HIS A 207 9.67 18.05 -0.92
N LEU A 208 10.55 19.06 -0.93
CA LEU A 208 11.38 19.36 -2.09
C LEU A 208 12.30 18.18 -2.44
N TYR A 209 12.88 17.54 -1.42
CA TYR A 209 13.68 16.34 -1.59
C TYR A 209 12.88 15.19 -2.19
N ILE A 210 11.67 14.91 -1.68
CA ILE A 210 10.77 13.87 -2.20
C ILE A 210 10.42 14.15 -3.67
N VAL A 211 10.04 15.39 -3.98
CA VAL A 211 9.70 15.84 -5.34
C VAL A 211 10.89 15.71 -6.30
N ALA A 212 12.10 16.01 -5.83
CA ALA A 212 13.30 15.90 -6.65
C ALA A 212 13.72 14.43 -6.92
N THR A 213 13.40 13.52 -6.00
CA THR A 213 13.90 12.14 -6.02
C THR A 213 12.92 11.11 -6.58
N LEU A 214 11.61 11.32 -6.42
CA LEU A 214 10.61 10.39 -6.93
C LEU A 214 10.34 10.58 -8.42
N VAL A 215 10.40 9.47 -9.16
CA VAL A 215 10.12 9.42 -10.60
C VAL A 215 8.61 9.36 -10.88
N ILE A 216 7.81 9.03 -9.87
CA ILE A 216 6.36 8.80 -9.94
C ILE A 216 5.60 10.08 -9.53
N ASP A 217 4.38 10.25 -10.05
CA ASP A 217 3.48 11.38 -9.80
C ASP A 217 3.16 11.58 -8.32
N VAL A 218 4.02 12.34 -7.64
CA VAL A 218 3.88 12.72 -6.22
C VAL A 218 3.86 14.24 -6.03
N PHE A 219 3.92 15.00 -7.13
CA PHE A 219 4.18 16.43 -7.11
C PHE A 219 3.07 17.21 -6.44
N SER A 220 1.83 16.97 -6.87
CA SER A 220 0.66 17.74 -6.45
C SER A 220 0.45 17.69 -4.94
N TRP A 221 0.50 16.49 -4.35
CA TRP A 221 0.26 16.34 -2.91
C TRP A 221 1.42 16.88 -2.07
N ASN A 222 2.69 16.60 -2.43
CA ASN A 222 3.83 17.08 -1.64
C ASN A 222 3.92 18.61 -1.64
N VAL A 223 3.53 19.26 -2.73
CA VAL A 223 3.45 20.72 -2.81
C VAL A 223 2.29 21.23 -1.95
N ALA A 224 1.11 20.63 -2.05
CA ALA A 224 -0.05 21.01 -1.25
C ALA A 224 0.25 20.90 0.26
N ASP A 225 0.89 19.82 0.65
CA ASP A 225 1.34 19.53 2.01
C ASP A 225 2.31 20.57 2.58
N ALA A 226 3.34 20.96 1.81
CA ALA A 226 4.27 22.01 2.19
C ALA A 226 3.58 23.37 2.33
N ILE A 227 2.64 23.67 1.42
CA ILE A 227 1.81 24.88 1.48
C ILE A 227 0.92 24.86 2.72
N TRP A 228 0.25 23.74 3.01
CA TRP A 228 -0.61 23.60 4.19
C TRP A 228 0.16 23.83 5.48
N CYS A 229 1.36 23.24 5.62
CA CYS A 229 2.20 23.48 6.78
C CYS A 229 2.56 24.98 6.91
N THR A 230 2.99 25.60 5.82
CA THR A 230 3.34 27.04 5.80
C THR A 230 2.16 27.94 6.16
N VAL A 231 0.98 27.64 5.61
CA VAL A 231 -0.23 28.44 5.85
C VAL A 231 -0.72 28.25 7.28
N LEU A 232 -0.87 27.01 7.76
CA LEU A 232 -1.43 26.71 9.07
C LEU A 232 -0.51 27.16 10.21
N PHE A 233 0.81 26.97 10.09
CA PHE A 233 1.76 27.24 11.17
C PHE A 233 2.56 28.54 11.01
N GLY A 234 2.53 29.18 9.84
CA GLY A 234 3.23 30.43 9.59
C GLY A 234 2.32 31.63 9.31
N VAL A 235 1.29 31.44 8.48
CA VAL A 235 0.42 32.54 8.00
C VAL A 235 -0.78 32.76 8.93
N LEU A 236 -1.58 31.74 9.19
CA LEU A 236 -2.80 31.84 10.00
C LEU A 236 -2.49 31.98 11.49
N ARG A 237 -1.47 31.25 11.94
CA ARG A 237 -0.95 31.24 13.31
C ARG A 237 0.57 31.09 13.24
N THR A 238 1.27 31.49 14.30
CA THR A 238 2.69 31.15 14.48
C THR A 238 2.76 30.00 15.47
N GLY A 239 2.89 28.78 14.93
CA GLY A 239 2.86 27.56 15.74
C GLY A 239 1.46 27.01 15.99
N LEU A 240 1.39 25.97 16.84
CA LEU A 240 0.13 25.35 17.25
C LEU A 240 -0.71 26.32 18.10
N ASP A 241 -1.99 26.45 17.80
CA ASP A 241 -2.93 27.24 18.60
C ASP A 241 -3.35 26.50 19.88
N TRP A 242 -2.45 26.45 20.85
CA TRP A 242 -2.67 25.76 22.13
C TRP A 242 -3.92 26.23 22.88
N GLY A 243 -4.27 27.51 22.76
CA GLY A 243 -5.46 28.07 23.43
C GLY A 243 -6.76 27.49 22.87
N ALA A 244 -6.84 27.35 21.54
CA ALA A 244 -8.00 26.82 20.85
C ALA A 244 -8.28 25.33 21.10
N ILE A 245 -7.33 24.57 21.68
CA ILE A 245 -7.57 23.17 22.07
C ILE A 245 -8.70 23.10 23.12
N SER A 246 -8.72 24.05 24.06
CA SER A 246 -9.71 24.06 25.14
C SER A 246 -11.13 24.39 24.67
N SER A 247 -11.27 25.05 23.51
CA SER A 247 -12.56 25.38 22.89
C SER A 247 -12.93 24.43 21.75
N MET A 248 -12.11 23.41 21.49
CA MET A 248 -12.37 22.44 20.42
C MET A 248 -13.69 21.71 20.66
N SER A 249 -14.50 21.59 19.61
CA SER A 249 -15.72 20.79 19.65
C SER A 249 -15.41 19.35 20.08
N PRO A 250 -16.16 18.76 21.03
CA PRO A 250 -15.96 17.38 21.46
C PRO A 250 -16.04 16.36 20.31
N TRP A 251 -16.83 16.66 19.27
CA TRP A 251 -16.95 15.82 18.09
C TRP A 251 -15.69 15.83 17.24
N LEU A 252 -15.09 17.00 17.04
CA LEU A 252 -13.82 17.14 16.33
C LEU A 252 -12.69 16.45 17.10
N ALA A 253 -12.62 16.67 18.42
CA ALA A 253 -11.66 16.00 19.30
C ALA A 253 -11.82 14.47 19.24
N GLY A 254 -13.06 13.97 19.32
CA GLY A 254 -13.36 12.54 19.21
C GLY A 254 -12.91 11.94 17.88
N TRP A 255 -13.15 12.63 16.76
CA TRP A 255 -12.68 12.22 15.43
C TRP A 255 -11.15 12.12 15.36
N LEU A 256 -10.44 13.16 15.83
CA LEU A 256 -8.98 13.17 15.83
C LEU A 256 -8.39 12.09 16.75
N LEU A 257 -9.00 11.84 17.91
CA LEU A 257 -8.58 10.77 18.83
C LEU A 257 -8.79 9.37 18.23
N LEU A 258 -9.94 9.13 17.58
CA LEU A 258 -10.20 7.89 16.85
C LEU A 258 -9.15 7.67 15.75
N HIS A 259 -8.82 8.73 15.01
CA HIS A 259 -7.79 8.68 13.99
C HIS A 259 -6.40 8.35 14.57
N VAL A 260 -6.00 9.00 15.67
CA VAL A 260 -4.77 8.69 16.40
C VAL A 260 -4.73 7.22 16.82
N ALA A 261 -5.81 6.72 17.43
CA ALA A 261 -5.90 5.32 17.86
C ALA A 261 -5.80 4.35 16.67
N TYR A 262 -6.46 4.65 15.56
CA TYR A 262 -6.42 3.83 14.35
C TYR A 262 -5.02 3.80 13.71
N VAL A 263 -4.34 4.94 13.65
CA VAL A 263 -2.95 5.03 13.17
C VAL A 263 -2.00 4.24 14.07
N ILE A 264 -2.09 4.40 15.39
CA ILE A 264 -1.30 3.62 16.35
C ILE A 264 -1.54 2.13 16.13
N TYR A 265 -2.80 1.70 16.06
CA TYR A 265 -3.14 0.31 15.78
C TYR A 265 -2.48 -0.21 14.50
N GLY A 266 -2.50 0.58 13.41
CA GLY A 266 -1.84 0.24 12.16
C GLY A 266 -0.31 0.18 12.20
N HIS A 267 0.34 0.89 13.13
CA HIS A 267 1.78 0.75 13.37
C HIS A 267 2.15 -0.55 14.10
N PHE A 268 1.28 -1.05 15.00
CA PHE A 268 1.48 -2.31 15.72
C PHE A 268 1.00 -3.53 14.94
N VAL A 269 -0.09 -3.40 14.20
CA VAL A 269 -0.75 -4.48 13.46
C VAL A 269 -0.85 -4.11 11.97
N PRO A 270 0.30 -4.05 11.29
CA PRO A 270 0.42 -3.51 9.94
C PRO A 270 -0.37 -4.27 8.87
N ASP A 271 -0.71 -5.53 9.14
CA ASP A 271 -1.48 -6.41 8.26
C ASP A 271 -3.00 -6.20 8.38
N GLN A 272 -3.47 -5.27 9.21
CA GLN A 272 -4.90 -4.99 9.39
C GLN A 272 -5.30 -3.60 8.93
N VAL A 273 -4.35 -2.67 8.85
CA VAL A 273 -4.58 -1.28 8.46
C VAL A 273 -3.77 -0.96 7.23
N THR A 274 -4.43 -0.52 6.17
CA THR A 274 -3.76 -0.15 4.91
C THR A 274 -2.67 0.87 5.15
N TYR A 275 -1.58 0.69 4.43
CA TYR A 275 -0.34 1.42 4.65
C TYR A 275 -0.50 2.94 4.81
N VAL A 276 -1.25 3.57 3.91
CA VAL A 276 -1.41 5.02 3.86
C VAL A 276 -2.40 5.59 4.88
N LEU A 277 -3.39 4.83 5.36
CA LEU A 277 -4.28 5.31 6.43
C LEU A 277 -3.59 5.35 7.79
N ALA A 278 -2.61 4.47 8.00
CA ALA A 278 -1.76 4.51 9.18
C ALA A 278 -0.63 5.54 9.03
N HIS A 279 -0.70 6.44 8.04
CA HIS A 279 0.32 7.45 7.75
C HIS A 279 1.72 6.89 7.54
N ARG A 280 1.85 5.63 7.10
CA ARG A 280 3.15 4.98 6.97
C ARG A 280 3.88 5.33 5.66
N HIS A 281 3.63 6.49 5.07
CA HIS A 281 4.02 6.82 3.68
C HIS A 281 5.49 6.57 3.36
N ALA A 282 5.74 5.82 2.27
CA ALA A 282 7.06 5.69 1.66
C ALA A 282 8.17 5.33 2.67
N ALA A 283 7.92 4.35 3.53
CA ALA A 283 8.90 3.78 4.44
C ALA A 283 9.72 2.63 3.86
N GLY A 284 9.35 2.04 2.71
CA GLY A 284 10.01 0.81 2.25
C GLY A 284 9.63 -0.42 3.07
N ASN A 285 8.45 -0.35 3.71
CA ASN A 285 7.88 -1.41 4.54
C ASN A 285 6.37 -1.51 4.29
N PHE A 286 5.99 -1.83 3.06
CA PHE A 286 4.59 -2.02 2.68
C PHE A 286 4.38 -3.41 2.07
N CYS A 287 3.16 -3.90 2.24
CA CYS A 287 2.73 -5.19 1.74
C CYS A 287 2.85 -5.24 0.22
N GLN A 288 3.19 -6.40 -0.31
CA GLN A 288 3.28 -6.64 -1.76
C GLN A 288 2.81 -8.06 -2.09
N GLY A 289 2.59 -8.32 -3.37
CA GLY A 289 2.34 -9.67 -3.82
C GLY A 289 2.52 -9.86 -5.32
N VAL A 290 2.64 -11.12 -5.72
CA VAL A 290 2.72 -11.58 -7.10
C VAL A 290 1.55 -12.51 -7.36
N LEU A 291 0.77 -12.21 -8.38
CA LEU A 291 -0.22 -13.13 -8.94
C LEU A 291 0.49 -14.11 -9.88
N LEU A 292 0.20 -15.39 -9.70
CA LEU A 292 0.60 -16.49 -10.54
C LEU A 292 -0.66 -17.02 -11.23
N ILE A 293 -0.77 -16.79 -12.54
CA ILE A 293 -1.96 -17.13 -13.31
C ILE A 293 -1.58 -18.15 -14.38
N ARG A 294 -2.30 -19.27 -14.46
CA ARG A 294 -2.10 -20.23 -15.55
C ARG A 294 -2.45 -19.56 -16.88
N LYS A 295 -1.57 -19.65 -17.87
CA LYS A 295 -1.77 -19.06 -19.20
C LYS A 295 -3.05 -19.57 -19.87
N THR A 296 -3.42 -20.84 -19.63
CA THR A 296 -4.68 -21.43 -20.09
C THR A 296 -5.93 -20.76 -19.51
N ALA A 297 -5.81 -20.09 -18.36
CA ALA A 297 -6.87 -19.37 -17.69
C ALA A 297 -6.79 -17.85 -17.89
N ALA A 298 -5.69 -17.33 -18.47
CA ALA A 298 -5.46 -15.89 -18.62
C ALA A 298 -6.57 -15.15 -19.38
N TRP A 299 -7.27 -15.84 -20.30
CA TRP A 299 -8.38 -15.25 -21.05
C TRP A 299 -9.55 -14.84 -20.14
N LYS A 300 -9.69 -15.48 -18.96
CA LYS A 300 -10.71 -15.15 -17.97
C LYS A 300 -10.51 -13.75 -17.36
N LEU A 301 -9.30 -13.17 -17.45
CA LEU A 301 -9.01 -11.81 -17.00
C LEU A 301 -9.71 -10.71 -17.81
N GLY A 302 -10.35 -11.06 -18.94
CA GLY A 302 -11.23 -10.14 -19.67
C GLY A 302 -12.64 -10.01 -19.07
N LYS A 303 -13.00 -10.82 -18.05
CA LYS A 303 -14.33 -10.80 -17.43
C LYS A 303 -14.57 -9.59 -16.52
N PRO A 304 -13.61 -9.16 -15.66
CA PRO A 304 -13.75 -7.91 -14.95
C PRO A 304 -13.84 -6.75 -15.95
N LYS A 305 -14.84 -5.89 -15.81
CA LYS A 305 -14.74 -4.54 -16.38
C LYS A 305 -13.50 -3.91 -15.74
N ALA A 306 -12.62 -3.24 -16.49
CA ALA A 306 -11.41 -2.65 -15.92
C ALA A 306 -11.14 -1.21 -16.37
N HIS A 307 -10.39 -0.48 -15.55
CA HIS A 307 -10.03 0.94 -15.72
C HIS A 307 -8.98 1.18 -16.82
N SER A 308 -8.21 0.15 -17.18
CA SER A 308 -7.18 0.24 -18.21
C SER A 308 -7.60 -0.57 -19.44
N SER A 309 -7.56 0.05 -20.62
CA SER A 309 -7.60 -0.68 -21.90
C SER A 309 -6.43 -1.67 -22.04
N ASN A 310 -5.44 -1.59 -21.15
CA ASN A 310 -4.25 -2.44 -21.08
C ASN A 310 -4.33 -3.40 -19.87
N VAL A 311 -5.52 -3.69 -19.31
CA VAL A 311 -5.62 -4.85 -18.42
C VAL A 311 -5.29 -6.07 -19.25
N PRO A 312 -4.28 -6.89 -18.87
CA PRO A 312 -3.78 -7.94 -19.72
C PRO A 312 -4.91 -8.89 -20.12
N THR A 313 -5.31 -8.82 -21.38
CA THR A 313 -6.09 -9.89 -21.98
C THR A 313 -5.10 -10.94 -22.45
N ALA A 314 -5.50 -12.22 -22.53
CA ALA A 314 -4.65 -13.28 -23.06
C ALA A 314 -4.08 -13.01 -24.47
N ALA A 315 -4.56 -11.97 -25.15
CA ALA A 315 -4.10 -11.52 -26.46
C ALA A 315 -2.90 -10.56 -26.43
N GLU A 316 -2.51 -9.99 -25.28
CA GLU A 316 -1.36 -9.07 -25.17
C GLU A 316 -0.12 -9.78 -24.61
N SER A 317 1.04 -9.56 -25.26
CA SER A 317 2.30 -10.30 -25.11
C SER A 317 3.06 -10.08 -23.79
N TRP A 318 2.39 -9.85 -22.67
CA TRP A 318 3.04 -9.77 -21.35
C TRP A 318 3.67 -11.11 -20.93
N ALA A 319 3.21 -12.23 -21.52
CA ALA A 319 3.84 -13.54 -21.36
C ALA A 319 5.29 -13.60 -21.90
N GLU A 320 5.71 -12.66 -22.76
CA GLU A 320 7.10 -12.49 -23.22
C GLU A 320 7.90 -11.51 -22.33
N GLU A 321 7.24 -10.81 -21.39
CA GLU A 321 7.83 -9.79 -20.51
C GLU A 321 8.43 -10.34 -19.22
N TRP A 322 8.88 -11.60 -19.21
CA TRP A 322 9.66 -12.16 -18.09
C TRP A 322 10.81 -11.22 -17.70
N PHE A 323 11.48 -10.63 -18.69
CA PHE A 323 12.52 -9.62 -18.45
C PHE A 323 11.98 -8.38 -17.73
N GLY A 324 10.78 -7.89 -18.08
CA GLY A 324 10.14 -6.76 -17.43
C GLY A 324 9.77 -7.07 -15.98
N PHE A 325 9.21 -8.25 -15.72
CA PHE A 325 8.94 -8.73 -14.37
C PHE A 325 10.23 -8.85 -13.54
N TYR A 326 11.26 -9.54 -14.04
CA TYR A 326 12.53 -9.69 -13.33
C TYR A 326 13.23 -8.35 -13.12
N SER A 327 13.20 -7.44 -14.09
CA SER A 327 13.77 -6.09 -13.95
C SER A 327 13.04 -5.28 -12.88
N LEU A 328 11.71 -5.32 -12.88
CA LEU A 328 10.89 -4.69 -11.85
C LEU A 328 11.20 -5.29 -10.48
N PHE A 329 11.25 -6.61 -10.35
CA PHE A 329 11.51 -7.26 -9.07
C PHE A 329 12.93 -7.06 -8.57
N ALA A 330 13.93 -7.00 -9.45
CA ALA A 330 15.29 -6.61 -9.09
C ALA A 330 15.33 -5.17 -8.52
N TYR A 331 14.55 -4.25 -9.11
CA TYR A 331 14.38 -2.92 -8.56
C TYR A 331 13.64 -2.93 -7.21
N LEU A 332 12.50 -3.61 -7.13
CA LEU A 332 11.66 -3.70 -5.93
C LEU A 332 12.37 -4.38 -4.74
N TRP A 333 13.30 -5.29 -5.02
CA TRP A 333 14.14 -5.97 -4.03
C TRP A 333 15.00 -4.99 -3.22
N SER A 334 15.52 -3.96 -3.88
CA SER A 334 16.29 -2.89 -3.24
C SER A 334 15.41 -1.74 -2.74
N TRP A 335 14.13 -1.71 -3.12
CA TRP A 335 13.20 -0.61 -2.84
C TRP A 335 12.35 -0.84 -1.58
N ASN A 336 11.95 -2.08 -1.31
CA ASN A 336 11.03 -2.41 -0.22
C ASN A 336 11.51 -3.68 0.49
N LEU A 337 11.71 -3.62 1.82
CA LEU A 337 12.26 -4.74 2.57
C LEU A 337 11.40 -6.02 2.45
N PRO A 338 10.06 -5.95 2.53
CA PRO A 338 9.20 -7.11 2.26
C PRO A 338 9.43 -7.81 0.92
N SER A 339 9.90 -7.11 -0.12
CA SER A 339 10.21 -7.72 -1.41
C SER A 339 11.29 -8.80 -1.33
N LYS A 340 12.14 -8.75 -0.29
CA LYS A 340 13.14 -9.81 -0.01
C LYS A 340 12.51 -11.13 0.42
N MET A 341 11.33 -11.10 1.05
CA MET A 341 10.55 -12.29 1.37
C MET A 341 9.86 -12.86 0.13
N LEU A 342 9.39 -11.97 -0.75
CA LEU A 342 8.47 -12.32 -1.83
C LEU A 342 9.12 -13.21 -2.89
N LEU A 343 10.36 -12.94 -3.29
CA LEU A 343 11.07 -13.70 -4.31
C LEU A 343 11.27 -15.20 -3.94
N PRO A 344 11.79 -15.55 -2.75
CA PRO A 344 11.87 -16.95 -2.32
C PRO A 344 10.52 -17.68 -2.32
N ILE A 345 9.44 -16.99 -1.94
CA ILE A 345 8.09 -17.58 -1.91
C ILE A 345 7.61 -17.86 -3.34
N VAL A 346 7.79 -16.90 -4.25
CA VAL A 346 7.45 -17.10 -5.66
C VAL A 346 8.27 -18.24 -6.26
N GLU A 347 9.56 -18.33 -5.96
CA GLU A 347 10.41 -19.44 -6.43
C GLU A 347 9.97 -20.79 -5.85
N ASP A 348 9.57 -20.86 -4.58
CA ASP A 348 9.02 -22.10 -3.97
C ASP A 348 7.76 -22.57 -4.71
N LEU A 349 6.87 -21.65 -5.08
CA LEU A 349 5.67 -21.98 -5.85
C LEU A 349 6.01 -22.45 -7.26
N LEU A 350 6.90 -21.74 -7.94
CA LEU A 350 7.31 -22.08 -9.30
C LEU A 350 8.09 -23.40 -9.36
N SER A 351 8.70 -23.85 -8.26
CA SER A 351 9.38 -25.16 -8.22
C SER A 351 8.45 -26.36 -8.41
N THR A 352 7.13 -26.15 -8.26
CA THR A 352 6.11 -27.18 -8.48
C THR A 352 5.37 -27.05 -9.80
N ASP A 353 5.63 -25.98 -10.57
CA ASP A 353 4.89 -25.65 -11.79
C ASP A 353 5.83 -25.59 -13.01
N ASN A 354 5.27 -25.77 -14.20
CA ASN A 354 5.98 -25.46 -15.44
C ASN A 354 6.01 -23.93 -15.62
N LEU A 355 7.19 -23.32 -15.55
CA LEU A 355 7.38 -21.87 -15.73
C LEU A 355 6.74 -21.36 -17.02
N GLU A 356 6.80 -22.14 -18.10
CA GLU A 356 6.28 -21.73 -19.41
C GLU A 356 4.75 -21.60 -19.43
N GLU A 357 4.06 -22.19 -18.45
CA GLU A 357 2.60 -22.19 -18.35
C GLU A 357 2.05 -21.12 -17.39
N ILE A 358 2.92 -20.38 -16.70
CA ILE A 358 2.53 -19.38 -15.70
C ILE A 358 2.82 -17.97 -16.22
N MET A 359 1.88 -17.08 -15.95
CA MET A 359 2.01 -15.63 -16.08
C MET A 359 2.18 -15.03 -14.69
N LEU A 360 3.18 -14.16 -14.53
CA LEU A 360 3.47 -13.47 -13.28
C LEU A 360 3.09 -12.00 -13.39
N LEU A 361 2.27 -11.51 -12.47
CA LEU A 361 1.86 -10.11 -12.43
C LEU A 361 2.11 -9.56 -11.02
N ASN A 362 2.67 -8.36 -10.90
CA ASN A 362 2.70 -7.69 -9.59
C ASN A 362 1.26 -7.33 -9.20
N SER A 363 0.81 -7.81 -8.05
CA SER A 363 -0.58 -7.68 -7.61
C SER A 363 -1.01 -6.23 -7.41
N VAL A 364 -0.11 -5.36 -6.95
CA VAL A 364 -0.42 -3.95 -6.68
C VAL A 364 -0.83 -3.22 -7.96
N PRO A 365 0.05 -3.04 -8.98
CA PRO A 365 -0.33 -2.35 -10.20
C PRO A 365 -1.45 -3.08 -10.97
N PHE A 366 -1.56 -4.41 -10.84
CA PHE A 366 -2.65 -5.16 -11.43
C PHE A 366 -4.00 -4.74 -10.84
N PHE A 367 -4.16 -4.77 -9.51
CA PHE A 367 -5.41 -4.34 -8.87
C PHE A 367 -5.64 -2.84 -9.01
N GLU A 368 -4.58 -2.04 -9.06
CA GLU A 368 -4.69 -0.61 -9.40
C GLU A 368 -5.33 -0.39 -10.78
N GLY A 369 -4.95 -1.20 -11.76
CA GLY A 369 -5.50 -1.16 -13.11
C GLY A 369 -6.96 -1.62 -13.23
N ILE A 370 -7.50 -2.32 -12.23
CA ILE A 370 -8.88 -2.82 -12.24
C ILE A 370 -9.80 -1.97 -11.37
N MET A 371 -9.30 -1.48 -10.22
CA MET A 371 -10.15 -0.95 -9.15
C MET A 371 -9.88 0.52 -8.81
N GLY A 372 -8.78 1.10 -9.32
CA GLY A 372 -8.31 2.44 -8.98
C GLY A 372 -7.05 2.43 -8.12
N HIS A 373 -6.40 3.58 -7.92
CA HIS A 373 -5.09 3.66 -7.27
C HIS A 373 -5.15 3.28 -5.77
N LEU A 374 -4.65 2.11 -5.43
CA LEU A 374 -4.55 1.52 -4.08
C LEU A 374 -3.32 2.03 -3.30
N ARG A 375 -2.65 3.08 -3.79
CA ARG A 375 -1.53 3.78 -3.12
C ARG A 375 -0.40 2.85 -2.68
N PHE A 376 -0.04 1.91 -3.55
CA PHE A 376 1.00 0.90 -3.28
C PHE A 376 0.68 -0.04 -2.10
N ASP A 377 -0.58 -0.13 -1.67
CA ASP A 377 -0.99 -0.98 -0.56
C ASP A 377 -1.35 -2.40 -1.02
N GLY A 378 -0.35 -3.30 -1.00
CA GLY A 378 -0.56 -4.71 -1.30
C GLY A 378 -1.40 -5.46 -0.26
N LEU A 379 -1.82 -4.84 0.85
CA LEU A 379 -2.69 -5.49 1.83
C LEU A 379 -4.05 -5.85 1.21
N SER A 380 -4.57 -4.95 0.37
CA SER A 380 -5.82 -5.16 -0.38
C SER A 380 -5.78 -6.43 -1.24
N SER A 381 -4.63 -6.79 -1.81
CA SER A 381 -4.46 -7.96 -2.69
C SER A 381 -4.98 -9.27 -2.08
N LEU A 382 -4.83 -9.46 -0.76
CA LEU A 382 -5.30 -10.68 -0.07
C LEU A 382 -6.82 -10.87 -0.16
N LYS A 383 -7.58 -9.78 -0.08
CA LYS A 383 -9.05 -9.82 -0.21
C LYS A 383 -9.46 -9.86 -1.67
N LEU A 384 -8.75 -9.09 -2.50
CA LEU A 384 -9.07 -8.91 -3.90
C LEU A 384 -8.79 -10.16 -4.75
N VAL A 385 -7.84 -11.03 -4.36
CA VAL A 385 -7.58 -12.27 -5.12
C VAL A 385 -8.79 -13.23 -5.10
N SER A 386 -9.49 -13.34 -3.98
CA SER A 386 -10.69 -14.20 -3.91
C SER A 386 -11.84 -13.63 -4.75
N LEU A 387 -12.04 -12.32 -4.68
CA LEU A 387 -13.01 -11.61 -5.51
C LEU A 387 -12.69 -11.75 -7.01
N LEU A 388 -11.42 -11.61 -7.38
CA LEU A 388 -10.97 -11.86 -8.75
C LEU A 388 -11.27 -13.30 -9.17
N GLY A 389 -11.02 -14.29 -8.30
CA GLY A 389 -11.39 -15.69 -8.48
C GLY A 389 -12.86 -15.87 -8.83
N GLN A 390 -13.74 -15.23 -8.05
CA GLN A 390 -15.20 -15.28 -8.26
C GLN A 390 -15.63 -14.64 -9.58
N VAL A 391 -15.12 -13.44 -9.89
CA VAL A 391 -15.50 -12.71 -11.12
C VAL A 391 -14.96 -13.40 -12.38
N CYS A 392 -13.72 -13.88 -12.31
CA CYS A 392 -13.08 -14.58 -13.42
C CYS A 392 -13.56 -16.04 -13.55
N ASP A 393 -14.22 -16.59 -12.52
CA ASP A 393 -14.54 -18.02 -12.41
C ASP A 393 -13.27 -18.87 -12.56
N PHE A 394 -12.27 -18.56 -11.75
CA PHE A 394 -11.04 -19.36 -11.68
C PHE A 394 -11.29 -20.66 -10.92
N GLU A 395 -10.73 -21.74 -11.43
CA GLU A 395 -10.64 -23.03 -10.75
C GLU A 395 -9.40 -23.08 -9.85
N GLU A 396 -9.36 -24.12 -8.99
CA GLU A 396 -8.22 -24.37 -8.12
C GLU A 396 -6.90 -24.41 -8.92
N GLY A 397 -5.90 -23.65 -8.46
CA GLY A 397 -4.58 -23.58 -9.06
C GLY A 397 -4.48 -22.72 -10.32
N GLU A 398 -5.57 -22.13 -10.82
CA GLU A 398 -5.54 -21.25 -11.99
C GLU A 398 -5.05 -19.84 -11.65
N CYS A 399 -5.36 -19.32 -10.46
CA CYS A 399 -4.91 -18.03 -9.97
C CYS A 399 -4.50 -18.12 -8.51
N ARG A 400 -3.21 -17.94 -8.24
CA ARG A 400 -2.62 -17.90 -6.90
C ARG A 400 -1.96 -16.55 -6.65
N LEU A 401 -1.86 -16.16 -5.39
CA LEU A 401 -1.18 -14.96 -4.91
C LEU A 401 -0.10 -15.38 -3.92
N ALA A 402 1.16 -15.07 -4.24
CA ALA A 402 2.22 -14.98 -3.23
C ALA A 402 2.18 -13.58 -2.63
N TRP A 403 2.00 -13.48 -1.32
CA TRP A 403 1.83 -12.21 -0.63
C TRP A 403 2.77 -12.11 0.56
N VAL A 404 3.25 -10.91 0.81
CA VAL A 404 4.09 -10.56 1.95
C VAL A 404 3.54 -9.32 2.64
N GLY A 405 3.48 -9.40 3.97
CA GLY A 405 3.01 -8.34 4.85
C GLY A 405 4.08 -7.30 5.12
N ALA A 406 3.72 -6.37 5.99
CA ALA A 406 4.62 -5.33 6.47
C ALA A 406 5.06 -5.62 7.91
N PHE A 407 6.21 -5.07 8.29
CA PHE A 407 6.72 -5.15 9.66
C PHE A 407 6.02 -4.10 10.54
N PRO A 408 5.79 -4.40 11.83
CA PRO A 408 5.39 -3.38 12.80
C PRO A 408 6.43 -2.25 12.84
N SER A 409 5.98 -1.00 12.68
CA SER A 409 6.85 0.17 12.61
C SER A 409 7.28 0.65 13.99
N PHE A 410 8.20 1.62 14.08
CA PHE A 410 8.46 2.29 15.36
C PHE A 410 7.15 2.90 15.92
N PRO A 411 6.89 2.80 17.24
CA PRO A 411 7.76 2.27 18.30
C PRO A 411 7.65 0.76 18.57
N ALA A 412 6.83 0.00 17.83
CA ALA A 412 6.61 -1.43 18.08
C ALA A 412 7.91 -2.27 18.13
N GLN A 413 8.92 -1.87 17.36
CA GLN A 413 10.26 -2.50 17.34
C GLN A 413 11.01 -2.39 18.68
N LEU A 414 10.67 -1.43 19.55
CA LEU A 414 11.31 -1.31 20.87
C LEU A 414 11.00 -2.51 21.79
N PHE A 415 9.97 -3.29 21.46
CA PHE A 415 9.49 -4.40 22.28
C PHE A 415 9.92 -5.79 21.78
N GLY A 416 10.67 -5.88 20.66
CA GLY A 416 11.12 -7.17 20.13
C GLY A 416 11.68 -7.10 18.73
N THR A 417 12.10 -8.25 18.19
CA THR A 417 12.49 -8.34 16.78
C THR A 417 11.21 -8.33 15.93
N PRO A 418 11.01 -7.31 15.06
CA PRO A 418 9.79 -7.21 14.26
C PRO A 418 9.70 -8.38 13.28
N THR A 419 8.50 -8.92 13.14
CA THR A 419 8.16 -9.98 12.17
C THR A 419 7.12 -9.48 11.18
N ALA A 420 7.14 -10.01 9.96
CA ALA A 420 6.11 -9.78 8.95
C ALA A 420 5.55 -11.13 8.52
N SER A 421 4.24 -11.17 8.26
CA SER A 421 3.57 -12.37 7.78
C SER A 421 3.78 -12.54 6.27
N TRP A 422 3.66 -13.77 5.79
CA TRP A 422 3.56 -14.07 4.36
C TRP A 422 2.51 -15.14 4.14
N LYS A 423 1.90 -15.14 2.94
CA LYS A 423 0.83 -16.06 2.58
C LYS A 423 0.93 -16.48 1.12
N VAL A 424 0.54 -17.71 0.84
CA VAL A 424 0.19 -18.19 -0.50
C VAL A 424 -1.31 -18.44 -0.49
N VAL A 425 -2.03 -17.76 -1.37
CA VAL A 425 -3.49 -17.81 -1.44
C VAL A 425 -3.92 -18.23 -2.82
N ASP A 426 -4.75 -19.26 -2.93
CA ASP A 426 -5.47 -19.59 -4.15
C ASP A 426 -6.79 -18.81 -4.20
N SER A 427 -7.13 -18.29 -5.37
CA SER A 427 -8.33 -17.48 -5.56
C SER A 427 -9.64 -18.24 -5.29
N LYS A 428 -9.64 -19.58 -5.44
CA LYS A 428 -10.81 -20.45 -5.26
C LYS A 428 -10.83 -21.08 -3.87
N VAL A 429 -9.73 -21.69 -3.44
CA VAL A 429 -9.69 -22.48 -2.18
C VAL A 429 -9.17 -21.72 -0.96
N GLY A 430 -8.62 -20.51 -1.14
CA GLY A 430 -8.14 -19.67 -0.05
C GLY A 430 -6.68 -19.92 0.33
N VAL A 431 -6.33 -19.79 1.61
CA VAL A 431 -4.92 -19.85 2.06
C VAL A 431 -4.37 -21.27 1.93
N LEU A 432 -3.32 -21.43 1.13
CA LEU A 432 -2.60 -22.69 0.92
C LEU A 432 -1.44 -22.86 1.90
N LYS A 433 -0.72 -21.77 2.17
CA LYS A 433 0.44 -21.72 3.07
C LYS A 433 0.54 -20.35 3.72
N GLU A 434 1.06 -20.29 4.93
CA GLU A 434 1.39 -19.03 5.59
C GLU A 434 2.56 -19.20 6.57
N GLY A 435 3.17 -18.07 6.94
CA GLY A 435 4.25 -18.06 7.90
C GLY A 435 4.70 -16.64 8.22
N THR A 436 5.87 -16.54 8.84
CA THR A 436 6.48 -15.27 9.24
C THR A 436 7.99 -15.28 8.98
N PHE A 437 8.52 -14.11 8.64
CA PHE A 437 9.96 -13.82 8.66
C PHE A 437 10.24 -12.68 9.63
N ASP A 438 11.41 -12.71 10.24
CA ASP A 438 11.93 -11.58 11.03
C ASP A 438 12.89 -10.72 10.20
N THR A 439 13.15 -9.50 10.63
CA THR A 439 14.06 -8.61 9.89
C THR A 439 15.49 -9.11 9.84
N LYS A 440 15.95 -9.88 10.83
CA LYS A 440 17.32 -10.40 10.88
C LYS A 440 17.56 -11.39 9.74
N SER A 441 16.60 -12.27 9.49
CA SER A 441 16.63 -13.25 8.40
C SER A 441 16.72 -12.60 7.03
N LEU A 442 16.18 -11.38 6.84
CA LEU A 442 16.21 -10.64 5.57
C LEU A 442 17.45 -9.76 5.39
N GLU A 443 18.19 -9.54 6.48
CA GLU A 443 19.44 -8.81 6.52
C GLU A 443 20.66 -9.73 6.67
N ASP A 444 20.50 -11.01 6.33
CA ASP A 444 21.58 -11.99 6.31
C ASP A 444 22.76 -11.46 5.46
N PRO A 445 23.99 -11.42 6.02
CA PRO A 445 25.18 -11.03 5.29
C PRO A 445 25.46 -11.84 4.01
N GLU A 446 24.94 -13.07 3.91
CA GLU A 446 25.06 -13.91 2.71
C GLU A 446 24.15 -13.45 1.56
N TYR A 447 23.13 -12.64 1.82
CA TYR A 447 22.21 -12.13 0.78
C TYR A 447 22.78 -10.88 0.09
N ARG A 448 23.75 -11.09 -0.80
CA ARG A 448 24.44 -9.99 -1.52
C ARG A 448 23.68 -9.50 -2.75
N ARG A 449 22.91 -10.38 -3.41
CA ARG A 449 22.09 -10.12 -4.62
C ARG A 449 20.78 -10.93 -4.60
N PRO A 450 19.77 -10.64 -5.45
CA PRO A 450 18.47 -11.32 -5.38
C PRO A 450 18.58 -12.85 -5.53
N SER A 451 19.57 -13.31 -6.30
CA SER A 451 19.80 -14.74 -6.55
C SER A 451 20.31 -15.52 -5.34
N ASP A 452 20.79 -14.85 -4.29
CA ASP A 452 21.47 -15.53 -3.17
C ASP A 452 20.50 -16.00 -2.07
N CYS A 453 19.18 -15.90 -2.27
CA CYS A 453 18.18 -16.18 -1.24
C CYS A 453 17.98 -17.69 -0.93
N HIS A 454 19.02 -18.52 -1.08
CA HIS A 454 18.97 -19.97 -0.90
C HIS A 454 18.61 -20.41 0.53
N CYS A 455 19.07 -19.67 1.54
CA CYS A 455 18.79 -19.98 2.95
C CYS A 455 17.30 -19.74 3.30
N LEU A 456 16.67 -18.66 2.80
CA LEU A 456 15.21 -18.46 2.94
C LEU A 456 14.41 -19.62 2.34
N ARG A 457 14.91 -20.25 1.26
CA ARG A 457 14.26 -21.43 0.66
C ARG A 457 14.39 -22.66 1.56
N GLY A 458 15.52 -22.82 2.25
CA GLY A 458 15.71 -23.85 3.26
C GLY A 458 14.62 -23.74 4.34
N LEU A 459 14.44 -22.55 4.90
CA LEU A 459 13.41 -22.28 5.91
C LEU A 459 11.98 -22.55 5.42
N LEU A 460 11.67 -22.22 4.16
CA LEU A 460 10.36 -22.52 3.55
C LEU A 460 10.13 -24.03 3.39
N ARG A 461 11.20 -24.82 3.20
CA ARG A 461 11.14 -26.28 3.03
C ARG A 461 11.11 -27.02 4.36
N GLU A 462 11.89 -26.59 5.35
CA GLU A 462 11.92 -27.20 6.68
C GLU A 462 10.57 -27.10 7.39
N ARG A 463 9.87 -25.97 7.25
CA ARG A 463 8.49 -25.82 7.75
C ARG A 463 7.47 -26.75 7.06
N ARG A 464 7.76 -27.30 5.86
CA ARG A 464 6.91 -28.34 5.25
C ARG A 464 6.94 -29.67 6.03
N CYS A 465 8.01 -29.94 6.76
CA CYS A 465 8.16 -31.20 7.49
C CYS A 465 7.49 -31.18 8.87
N GLU A 466 7.38 -30.00 9.50
CA GLU A 466 6.71 -29.88 10.81
C GLU A 466 5.17 -29.78 10.67
N ASP A 467 4.65 -29.18 9.60
CA ASP A 467 3.21 -29.02 9.33
C ASP A 467 2.62 -30.17 8.50
N SER A 468 2.89 -31.42 8.87
CA SER A 468 2.02 -32.55 8.48
C SER A 468 0.69 -32.41 9.24
N TYR A 469 -0.15 -31.55 8.69
CA TYR A 469 -1.51 -31.18 9.08
C TYR A 469 -2.30 -32.40 9.62
N ARG A 470 -2.51 -32.44 10.95
CA ARG A 470 -3.66 -33.14 11.51
C ARG A 470 -4.85 -32.19 11.40
N PRO A 471 -5.89 -32.50 10.62
CA PRO A 471 -7.09 -31.69 10.67
C PRO A 471 -7.62 -31.69 12.11
N PRO A 472 -8.15 -30.57 12.61
CA PRO A 472 -8.82 -30.58 13.90
C PRO A 472 -9.96 -31.59 13.83
N LEU A 473 -9.91 -32.58 14.72
CA LEU A 473 -11.01 -33.52 14.97
C LEU A 473 -12.21 -32.70 15.45
N LEU A 474 -13.02 -32.24 14.50
CA LEU A 474 -14.36 -31.76 14.77
C LEU A 474 -15.18 -32.97 15.23
N LEU A 475 -15.50 -32.98 16.51
CA LEU A 475 -16.58 -33.75 17.13
C LEU A 475 -17.86 -33.56 16.31
N THR A 476 -18.14 -34.52 15.42
CA THR A 476 -19.46 -34.67 14.81
C THR A 476 -20.22 -35.73 15.60
N SER A 477 -20.86 -35.28 16.67
CA SER A 477 -21.94 -36.04 17.30
C SER A 477 -23.23 -35.86 16.51
N ALA A 478 -23.76 -36.97 16.02
CA ALA A 478 -25.19 -37.31 15.87
C ALA A 478 -26.06 -36.55 14.84
N PHE A 479 -26.90 -37.35 14.16
CA PHE A 479 -27.94 -37.03 13.15
C PHE A 479 -27.38 -36.71 11.74
N GLN A 480 -27.66 -37.47 10.68
CA GLN A 480 -28.89 -38.20 10.32
C GLN A 480 -28.60 -39.55 9.65
N ALA A 481 -29.49 -40.51 9.93
CA ALA A 481 -29.63 -41.78 9.26
C ALA A 481 -30.68 -41.69 8.13
N GLY A 482 -30.48 -42.49 7.08
CA GLY A 482 -31.48 -42.89 6.07
C GLY A 482 -31.56 -41.95 4.84
N ALA A 483 -31.57 -42.40 3.59
CA ALA A 483 -31.91 -43.72 3.06
C ALA A 483 -31.51 -43.86 1.56
N ILE A 484 -31.01 -45.06 1.21
CA ILE A 484 -31.36 -45.89 0.03
C ILE A 484 -30.86 -45.50 -1.38
N LYS A 485 -29.89 -46.33 -1.83
CA LYS A 485 -29.73 -47.05 -3.12
C LYS A 485 -30.48 -46.57 -4.38
N THR A 486 -29.70 -46.37 -5.46
CA THR A 486 -29.62 -47.15 -6.74
C THR A 486 -28.55 -46.46 -7.60
N GLY A 487 -27.49 -47.06 -8.16
CA GLY A 487 -27.43 -48.19 -9.10
C GLY A 487 -27.20 -47.67 -10.54
N TRP A 488 -26.36 -48.35 -11.34
CA TRP A 488 -26.01 -48.15 -12.79
C TRP A 488 -24.76 -47.27 -13.03
N ILE A 489 -23.56 -47.74 -13.45
CA ILE A 489 -23.06 -48.61 -14.55
C ILE A 489 -23.07 -47.96 -15.94
N ASN A 490 -21.86 -47.81 -16.52
CA ASN A 490 -21.45 -47.64 -17.93
C ASN A 490 -21.91 -46.32 -18.63
N ASP A 491 -21.13 -45.61 -19.44
CA ASP A 491 -20.18 -46.01 -20.48
C ASP A 491 -19.27 -44.82 -20.88
N THR A 492 -18.02 -45.14 -21.18
CA THR A 492 -17.10 -44.38 -22.06
C THR A 492 -17.69 -44.26 -23.48
N PRO A 493 -17.35 -43.21 -24.25
CA PRO A 493 -16.42 -43.49 -25.35
C PRO A 493 -15.38 -42.40 -25.64
N LYS A 494 -14.24 -42.94 -26.09
CA LYS A 494 -13.17 -42.30 -26.83
C LYS A 494 -13.69 -41.45 -28.00
N PHE A 495 -13.06 -40.31 -28.26
CA PHE A 495 -12.78 -39.88 -29.63
C PHE A 495 -11.37 -39.32 -29.76
N ARG A 496 -10.61 -39.99 -30.64
CA ARG A 496 -9.40 -39.48 -31.29
C ARG A 496 -9.85 -38.58 -32.45
N ARG A 497 -9.24 -37.40 -32.57
CA ARG A 497 -8.37 -37.05 -33.71
C ARG A 497 -7.48 -35.89 -33.31
#